data_AF-A0A1N5WLD2-F1
#
_entry.id   AF-A0A1N5WLD2-F1
#
_cell.length_a   1.000
_cell.length_b   1.000
_cell.length_c   1.000
_cell.angle_alpha   90.00
_cell.angle_beta   90.00
_cell.angle_gamma   90.00
#
_symmetry.space_group_name_H-M   'P 1'
#
loop_
_entity.id
_entity.type
_entity.pdbx_description
1 polymer ?
#
loop_
_entity_poly.entity_id
_entity_poly.type
_entity_poly.pdbx_seq_one_letter_code
_entity_poly.pdbx_strand_id
1 'polypeptide(L)'
;MHDLLYIILTEILMTPFIVFVVLFVSSKFSSMTVRSISLILFLLSMMSGMLNSLNYYLLYPHGFLNQVMAINISMFEMTIIISYILVSAFNGNIGKMTKTHAKWIGILVGWNEVSMALFLYSLAYGFGTNGELVNTINIIGAGITNYLFTIPMIIEMVSLLFLKIHNGLTLRISTGIIAMQASDPGLFSGLYSIPLIIVFSTVMIVVLYFVLSYTYKNRKNLENEWRKMLNYFIFLILLSSIGLVMSAIIPGPFGVKWIIFALSMAFSMVYYFLISFKFFDSSTPVAIRRKLLESESTD
;
A
#
# COMPACT_ATOMS: atom_id res chain seq x y z
N MET A 1 7.77 -3.65 -24.79
CA MET A 1 7.29 -4.64 -23.80
C MET A 1 7.76 -6.00 -24.25
N HIS A 2 8.79 -6.53 -23.57
CA HIS A 2 9.40 -7.80 -23.96
C HIS A 2 8.52 -9.00 -23.58
N ASP A 3 7.71 -8.87 -22.52
CA ASP A 3 7.00 -9.99 -21.89
C ASP A 3 5.51 -9.70 -21.61
N LEU A 4 4.77 -9.26 -22.63
CA LEU A 4 3.34 -8.88 -22.51
C LEU A 4 2.48 -9.99 -21.88
N LEU A 5 2.70 -11.25 -22.28
CA LEU A 5 1.93 -12.40 -21.78
C LEU A 5 2.11 -12.58 -20.26
N TYR A 6 3.34 -12.46 -19.76
CA TYR A 6 3.63 -12.58 -18.34
C TYR A 6 3.06 -11.42 -17.53
N ILE A 7 3.12 -10.20 -18.07
CA ILE A 7 2.52 -9.01 -17.46
C ILE A 7 1.02 -9.20 -17.26
N ILE A 8 0.30 -9.62 -18.31
CA ILE A 8 -1.15 -9.87 -18.25
C ILE A 8 -1.47 -11.00 -17.27
N LEU A 9 -0.69 -12.09 -17.28
CA LEU A 9 -0.89 -13.21 -16.37
C LEU A 9 -0.69 -12.81 -14.91
N THR A 10 0.36 -12.04 -14.61
CA THR A 10 0.62 -11.55 -13.25
C THR A 10 -0.54 -10.68 -12.77
N GLU A 11 -0.97 -9.70 -13.57
CA GLU A 11 -2.11 -8.83 -13.26
C GLU A 11 -3.40 -9.63 -13.00
N ILE A 12 -3.77 -10.53 -13.91
CA ILE A 12 -5.01 -11.32 -13.80
C ILE A 12 -5.00 -12.26 -12.59
N LEU A 13 -3.85 -12.73 -12.14
CA LEU A 13 -3.77 -13.63 -10.99
C LEU A 13 -3.68 -12.86 -9.66
N MET A 14 -2.86 -11.81 -9.62
CA MET A 14 -2.52 -11.08 -8.40
C MET A 14 -3.65 -10.16 -7.94
N THR A 15 -4.18 -9.33 -8.84
CA THR A 15 -5.21 -8.34 -8.52
C THR A 15 -6.47 -8.99 -7.95
N PRO A 16 -7.06 -10.02 -8.58
CA PRO A 16 -8.22 -10.70 -7.99
C PRO A 16 -7.92 -11.38 -6.66
N PHE A 17 -6.70 -11.90 -6.46
CA PHE A 17 -6.29 -12.48 -5.19
C PHE A 17 -6.22 -11.43 -4.08
N ILE A 18 -5.63 -10.27 -4.36
CA ILE A 18 -5.54 -9.15 -3.40
C ILE A 18 -6.93 -8.63 -3.06
N VAL A 19 -7.79 -8.40 -4.07
CA VAL A 19 -9.19 -8.03 -3.86
C VAL A 19 -9.91 -9.08 -3.01
N PHE A 20 -9.73 -10.38 -3.30
CA PHE A 20 -10.33 -11.46 -2.51
C PHE A 20 -9.87 -11.41 -1.03
N VAL A 21 -8.57 -11.26 -0.78
CA VAL A 21 -8.03 -11.14 0.58
C VAL A 21 -8.62 -9.93 1.28
N VAL A 22 -8.69 -8.78 0.61
CA VAL A 22 -9.21 -7.55 1.22
C VAL A 22 -10.68 -7.73 1.60
N LEU A 23 -11.48 -8.29 0.71
CA LEU A 23 -12.90 -8.57 0.96
C LEU A 23 -13.12 -9.60 2.06
N PHE A 24 -12.34 -10.66 2.06
CA PHE A 24 -12.43 -11.70 3.08
C PHE A 24 -12.12 -11.13 4.47
N VAL A 25 -11.02 -10.37 4.60
CA VAL A 25 -10.62 -9.76 5.87
C VAL A 25 -11.63 -8.71 6.33
N SER A 26 -12.08 -7.82 5.44
CA SER A 26 -13.00 -6.74 5.80
C SER A 26 -14.39 -7.25 6.22
N SER A 27 -14.91 -8.26 5.51
CA SER A 27 -16.23 -8.85 5.77
C SER A 27 -16.25 -9.77 6.99
N LYS A 28 -15.18 -10.54 7.24
CA LYS A 28 -15.11 -11.52 8.34
C LYS A 28 -14.33 -11.04 9.54
N PHE A 29 -13.88 -9.78 9.58
CA PHE A 29 -12.97 -9.21 10.58
C PHE A 29 -13.23 -9.69 12.03
N SER A 30 -14.47 -9.58 12.53
CA SER A 30 -14.82 -9.93 13.92
C SER A 30 -14.85 -11.43 14.21
N SER A 31 -15.00 -12.26 13.17
CA SER A 31 -15.14 -13.72 13.25
C SER A 31 -13.88 -14.49 12.82
N MET A 32 -12.80 -13.79 12.44
CA MET A 32 -11.59 -14.46 11.97
C MET A 32 -10.92 -15.26 13.09
N THR A 33 -10.65 -16.53 12.78
CA THR A 33 -9.92 -17.44 13.64
C THR A 33 -8.41 -17.26 13.48
N VAL A 34 -7.63 -17.73 14.46
CA VAL A 34 -6.15 -17.86 14.41
C VAL A 34 -5.72 -18.42 13.05
N ARG A 35 -6.35 -19.54 12.65
CA ARG A 35 -6.01 -20.27 11.44
C ARG A 35 -6.17 -19.41 10.19
N SER A 36 -7.27 -18.65 10.10
CA SER A 36 -7.53 -17.76 8.97
C SER A 36 -6.51 -16.62 8.91
N ILE A 37 -6.17 -16.02 10.05
CA ILE A 37 -5.19 -14.92 10.13
C ILE A 37 -3.80 -15.42 9.71
N SER A 38 -3.34 -16.54 10.29
CA SER A 38 -2.05 -17.14 9.97
C SER A 38 -1.95 -17.53 8.50
N LEU A 39 -3.00 -18.10 7.92
CA LEU A 39 -3.03 -18.47 6.51
C LEU A 39 -2.92 -17.25 5.59
N ILE A 40 -3.62 -16.15 5.90
CA ILE A 40 -3.53 -14.92 5.10
C ILE A 40 -2.14 -14.29 5.19
N LEU A 41 -1.60 -14.17 6.40
CA LEU A 41 -0.25 -13.64 6.60
C LEU A 41 0.79 -14.49 5.85
N PHE A 42 0.66 -15.81 5.92
CA PHE A 42 1.54 -16.75 5.23
C PHE A 42 1.44 -16.63 3.70
N LEU A 43 0.22 -16.60 3.14
CA LEU A 43 0.04 -16.47 1.69
C LEU A 43 0.55 -15.13 1.17
N LEU A 44 0.27 -14.02 1.86
CA LEU A 44 0.75 -12.70 1.47
C LEU A 44 2.28 -12.60 1.56
N SER A 45 2.92 -13.22 2.56
CA SER A 45 4.37 -13.19 2.66
C SER A 45 5.05 -14.06 1.59
N MET A 46 4.47 -15.22 1.29
CA MET A 46 4.96 -16.11 0.24
C MET A 46 4.90 -15.42 -1.14
N MET A 47 3.78 -14.77 -1.43
CA MET A 47 3.55 -14.06 -2.69
C MET A 47 4.54 -12.91 -2.87
N SER A 48 4.73 -12.08 -1.84
CA SER A 48 5.69 -10.98 -1.85
C SER A 48 7.12 -11.49 -2.01
N GLY A 49 7.50 -12.49 -1.21
CA GLY A 49 8.85 -13.04 -1.23
C GLY A 49 9.22 -13.63 -2.58
N MET A 50 8.26 -14.30 -3.25
CA MET A 50 8.42 -14.82 -4.60
C MET A 50 8.61 -13.70 -5.62
N LEU A 51 7.77 -12.66 -5.60
CA LEU A 51 7.89 -11.51 -6.51
C LEU A 51 9.22 -10.77 -6.31
N ASN A 52 9.64 -10.55 -5.06
CA ASN A 52 10.91 -9.88 -4.76
C ASN A 52 12.12 -10.70 -5.19
N SER A 53 12.07 -12.02 -4.99
CA SER A 53 13.12 -12.94 -5.47
C SER A 53 13.20 -12.96 -7.00
N LEU A 54 12.06 -13.08 -7.69
CA LEU A 54 12.01 -13.05 -9.15
C LEU A 54 12.48 -11.71 -9.70
N ASN A 55 12.02 -10.60 -9.12
CA ASN A 55 12.45 -9.27 -9.51
C ASN A 55 13.96 -9.11 -9.32
N TYR A 56 14.52 -9.52 -8.17
CA TYR A 56 15.96 -9.50 -7.94
C TYR A 56 16.71 -10.35 -8.98
N TYR A 57 16.21 -11.53 -9.29
CA TYR A 57 16.81 -12.41 -10.29
C TYR A 57 16.82 -11.80 -11.70
N LEU A 58 15.78 -11.03 -12.05
CA LEU A 58 15.70 -10.31 -13.33
C LEU A 58 16.62 -9.09 -13.39
N LEU A 59 16.82 -8.40 -12.26
CA LEU A 59 17.59 -7.16 -12.20
C LEU A 59 19.11 -7.38 -12.17
N TYR A 60 19.57 -8.50 -11.61
CA TYR A 60 20.98 -8.75 -11.37
C TYR A 60 21.55 -9.82 -12.31
N PRO A 61 22.86 -9.75 -12.66
CA PRO A 61 23.49 -10.76 -13.50
C PRO A 61 23.35 -12.17 -12.92
N HIS A 62 23.13 -13.16 -13.79
CA HIS A 62 22.94 -14.56 -13.40
C HIS A 62 24.27 -15.21 -12.97
N GLY A 63 24.68 -14.96 -11.72
CA GLY A 63 25.78 -15.65 -11.05
C GLY A 63 25.28 -16.47 -9.86
N PHE A 64 26.07 -17.46 -9.44
CA PHE A 64 25.74 -18.33 -8.29
C PHE A 64 25.38 -17.52 -7.03
N LEU A 65 26.17 -16.49 -6.69
CA LEU A 65 25.92 -15.65 -5.51
C LEU A 65 24.58 -14.91 -5.60
N ASN A 66 24.25 -14.35 -6.77
CA ASN A 66 23.00 -13.60 -6.96
C ASN A 66 21.78 -14.52 -6.94
N GLN A 67 21.91 -15.75 -7.42
CA GLN A 67 20.86 -16.77 -7.30
C GLN A 67 20.62 -17.14 -5.83
N VAL A 68 21.68 -17.37 -5.05
CA VAL A 68 21.55 -17.63 -3.61
C VAL A 68 20.92 -16.43 -2.90
N MET A 69 21.30 -15.19 -3.25
CA MET A 69 20.70 -13.99 -2.70
C MET A 69 19.21 -13.86 -3.04
N ALA A 70 18.81 -14.12 -4.28
CA ALA A 70 17.40 -14.11 -4.69
C ALA A 70 16.56 -15.07 -3.83
N ILE A 71 17.05 -16.31 -3.64
CA ILE A 71 16.37 -17.31 -2.79
C ILE A 71 16.31 -16.80 -1.34
N ASN A 72 17.40 -16.25 -0.81
CA ASN A 72 17.45 -15.73 0.57
C ASN A 72 16.49 -14.56 0.82
N ILE A 73 16.28 -13.69 -0.18
CA ILE A 73 15.28 -12.59 -0.09
C ILE A 73 13.89 -13.16 0.16
N SER A 74 13.49 -14.20 -0.59
CA SER A 74 12.18 -14.85 -0.37
C SER A 74 12.08 -15.52 1.01
N MET A 75 13.16 -16.15 1.47
CA MET A 75 13.18 -16.86 2.76
C MET A 75 13.14 -15.89 3.94
N PHE A 76 13.75 -14.71 3.83
CA PHE A 76 13.79 -13.71 4.90
C PHE A 76 12.39 -13.17 5.23
N GLU A 77 11.61 -12.78 4.21
CA GLU A 77 10.24 -12.28 4.42
C GLU A 77 9.35 -13.34 5.07
N MET A 78 9.41 -14.58 4.59
CA MET A 78 8.66 -15.69 5.18
C MET A 78 9.08 -15.97 6.63
N THR A 79 10.38 -15.92 6.93
CA THR A 79 10.91 -16.17 8.29
C THR A 79 10.37 -15.17 9.29
N ILE A 80 10.30 -13.88 8.93
CA ILE A 80 9.74 -12.83 9.80
C ILE A 80 8.28 -13.13 10.13
N ILE A 81 7.49 -13.49 9.13
CA ILE A 81 6.06 -13.75 9.31
C ILE A 81 5.79 -15.05 10.06
N ILE A 82 6.54 -16.12 9.79
CA ILE A 82 6.45 -17.36 10.56
C ILE A 82 6.82 -17.10 12.02
N SER A 83 7.88 -16.36 12.28
CA SER A 83 8.29 -15.97 13.63
C SER A 83 7.20 -15.16 14.33
N TYR A 84 6.57 -14.21 13.63
CA TYR A 84 5.44 -13.44 14.15
C TYR A 84 4.24 -14.34 14.50
N ILE A 85 3.88 -15.27 13.61
CA ILE A 85 2.78 -16.23 13.86
C ILE A 85 3.09 -17.11 15.07
N LEU A 86 4.30 -17.65 15.16
CA LEU A 86 4.73 -18.50 16.27
C LEU A 86 4.71 -17.75 17.60
N VAL A 87 5.36 -16.57 17.67
CA VAL A 87 5.38 -15.75 18.89
C VAL A 87 3.97 -15.36 19.31
N SER A 88 3.12 -15.00 18.35
CA SER A 88 1.74 -14.64 18.66
C SER A 88 0.94 -15.84 19.16
N ALA A 89 1.21 -17.04 18.65
CA ALA A 89 0.57 -18.29 19.08
C ALA A 89 1.01 -18.68 20.50
N PHE A 90 2.30 -18.61 20.82
CA PHE A 90 2.84 -18.88 22.16
C PHE A 90 2.28 -17.93 23.22
N ASN A 91 2.10 -16.65 22.88
CA ASN A 91 1.57 -15.65 23.81
C ASN A 91 0.04 -15.71 24.00
N GLY A 92 -0.67 -16.65 23.37
CA GLY A 92 -2.14 -16.75 23.44
C GLY A 92 -2.89 -15.54 22.84
N ASN A 93 -2.19 -14.68 22.10
CA ASN A 93 -2.69 -13.39 21.62
C ASN A 93 -3.53 -13.47 20.33
N ILE A 94 -3.65 -14.65 19.71
CA ILE A 94 -4.35 -14.83 18.42
C ILE A 94 -5.82 -15.30 18.58
N GLY A 95 -6.45 -15.13 19.74
CA GLY A 95 -7.85 -15.58 19.92
C GLY A 95 -8.85 -14.95 18.93
N LYS A 96 -8.61 -13.70 18.52
CA LYS A 96 -9.44 -12.94 17.55
C LYS A 96 -8.58 -11.95 16.76
N MET A 97 -9.13 -11.44 15.65
CA MET A 97 -8.53 -10.35 14.88
C MET A 97 -8.30 -9.11 15.76
N THR A 98 -7.13 -8.48 15.63
CA THR A 98 -6.75 -7.29 16.39
C THR A 98 -6.31 -6.18 15.43
N LYS A 99 -6.19 -4.94 15.94
CA LYS A 99 -5.63 -3.82 15.17
C LYS A 99 -4.21 -4.11 14.69
N THR A 100 -3.42 -4.84 15.47
CA THR A 100 -2.05 -5.24 15.10
C THR A 100 -2.06 -6.19 13.91
N HIS A 101 -2.95 -7.18 13.91
CA HIS A 101 -3.14 -8.08 12.76
C HIS A 101 -3.57 -7.30 11.51
N ALA A 102 -4.57 -6.41 11.66
CA ALA A 102 -5.03 -5.56 10.57
C ALA A 102 -3.91 -4.69 9.98
N LYS A 103 -3.04 -4.16 10.85
CA LYS A 103 -1.86 -3.38 10.46
C LYS A 103 -0.89 -4.21 9.63
N TRP A 104 -0.52 -5.39 10.10
CA TRP A 104 0.42 -6.26 9.39
C TRP A 104 -0.14 -6.76 8.06
N ILE A 105 -1.42 -7.16 8.01
CA ILE A 105 -2.07 -7.54 6.77
C ILE A 105 -2.08 -6.35 5.80
N GLY A 106 -2.46 -5.14 6.25
CA GLY A 106 -2.43 -3.92 5.42
C GLY A 106 -1.05 -3.59 4.85
N ILE A 107 0.00 -3.73 5.66
CA ILE A 107 1.39 -3.54 5.22
C ILE A 107 1.77 -4.61 4.20
N LEU A 108 1.46 -5.89 4.45
CA LEU A 108 1.80 -6.96 3.51
C LEU A 108 1.04 -6.84 2.19
N VAL A 109 -0.23 -6.45 2.20
CA VAL A 109 -1.00 -6.20 0.96
C VAL A 109 -0.35 -5.06 0.19
N GLY A 110 -0.08 -3.91 0.82
CA GLY A 110 0.58 -2.80 0.14
C GLY A 110 2.01 -3.13 -0.31
N TRP A 111 2.73 -3.99 0.41
CA TRP A 111 4.05 -4.46 -0.02
C TRP A 111 3.96 -5.39 -1.21
N ASN A 112 2.97 -6.29 -1.28
CA ASN A 112 2.72 -7.14 -2.45
C ASN A 112 2.42 -6.31 -3.70
N GLU A 113 1.60 -5.27 -3.57
CA GLU A 113 1.33 -4.31 -4.63
C GLU A 113 2.61 -3.63 -5.12
N VAL A 114 3.45 -3.12 -4.20
CA VAL A 114 4.74 -2.53 -4.57
C VAL A 114 5.63 -3.56 -5.26
N SER A 115 5.79 -4.76 -4.71
CA SER A 115 6.58 -5.84 -5.29
C SER A 115 6.09 -6.20 -6.71
N MET A 116 4.78 -6.23 -6.92
CA MET A 116 4.15 -6.42 -8.22
C MET A 116 4.48 -5.27 -9.17
N ALA A 117 4.37 -4.01 -8.73
CA ALA A 117 4.73 -2.82 -9.51
C ALA A 117 6.15 -2.92 -10.06
N LEU A 118 7.10 -3.27 -9.18
CA LEU A 118 8.51 -3.40 -9.54
C LEU A 118 8.74 -4.54 -10.51
N PHE A 119 8.13 -5.69 -10.27
CA PHE A 119 8.26 -6.87 -11.12
C PHE A 119 7.70 -6.61 -12.53
N LEU A 120 6.52 -6.01 -12.64
CA LEU A 120 5.90 -5.67 -13.92
C LEU A 120 6.69 -4.62 -14.68
N TYR A 121 7.22 -3.61 -13.98
CA TYR A 121 8.11 -2.64 -14.59
C TYR A 121 9.37 -3.31 -15.14
N SER A 122 9.95 -4.26 -14.40
CA SER A 122 11.11 -5.05 -14.86
C SER A 122 10.82 -5.89 -16.10
N LEU A 123 9.66 -6.55 -16.17
CA LEU A 123 9.24 -7.30 -17.36
C LEU A 123 8.95 -6.40 -18.57
N ALA A 124 8.36 -5.23 -18.34
CA ALA A 124 7.90 -4.36 -19.42
C ALA A 124 9.05 -3.65 -20.14
N TYR A 125 10.02 -3.14 -19.38
CA TYR A 125 11.07 -2.28 -19.92
C TYR A 125 12.41 -3.00 -20.07
N GLY A 126 12.62 -4.13 -19.39
CA GLY A 126 13.89 -4.87 -19.39
C GLY A 126 15.02 -4.05 -18.79
N PHE A 127 16.00 -4.72 -18.17
CA PHE A 127 17.20 -4.04 -17.66
C PHE A 127 18.46 -4.65 -18.23
N GLY A 128 19.21 -3.81 -18.94
CA GLY A 128 20.54 -4.11 -19.42
C GLY A 128 21.58 -3.21 -18.78
N THR A 129 21.75 -3.22 -17.45
CA THR A 129 22.90 -2.58 -16.79
C THR A 129 23.10 -3.04 -15.34
N ASN A 130 24.23 -3.69 -15.08
CA ASN A 130 25.06 -3.84 -13.87
C ASN A 130 24.55 -3.41 -12.47
N GLY A 131 23.32 -3.70 -12.04
CA GLY A 131 22.94 -3.71 -10.61
C GLY A 131 23.32 -2.48 -9.75
N GLU A 132 23.54 -1.32 -10.37
CA GLU A 132 23.98 -0.10 -9.67
C GLU A 132 22.85 0.47 -8.81
N LEU A 133 23.20 1.00 -7.64
CA LEU A 133 22.24 1.53 -6.66
C LEU A 133 21.29 2.58 -7.26
N VAL A 134 21.80 3.43 -8.16
CA VAL A 134 21.01 4.45 -8.87
C VAL A 134 19.94 3.81 -9.76
N ASN A 135 20.26 2.69 -10.42
CA ASN A 135 19.31 1.95 -11.23
C ASN A 135 18.24 1.30 -10.37
N THR A 136 18.59 0.72 -9.23
CA THR A 136 17.61 0.16 -8.28
C THR A 136 16.65 1.24 -7.79
N ILE A 137 17.14 2.42 -7.41
CA ILE A 137 16.28 3.55 -7.00
C ILE A 137 15.39 4.02 -8.15
N ASN A 138 15.94 4.10 -9.37
CA ASN A 138 15.18 4.45 -10.56
C ASN A 138 14.04 3.45 -10.82
N ILE A 139 14.29 2.15 -10.66
CA ILE A 139 13.28 1.09 -10.80
C ILE A 139 12.17 1.28 -9.77
N ILE A 140 12.52 1.57 -8.52
CA ILE A 140 11.54 1.76 -7.46
C ILE A 140 10.62 2.94 -7.77
N GLY A 141 11.21 4.10 -8.07
CA GLY A 141 10.43 5.30 -8.34
C GLY A 141 9.59 5.19 -9.62
N ALA A 142 10.18 4.64 -10.69
CA ALA A 142 9.50 4.51 -11.98
C ALA A 142 8.45 3.39 -11.99
N GLY A 143 8.68 2.29 -11.27
CA GLY A 143 7.73 1.17 -11.19
C GLY A 143 6.45 1.53 -10.44
N ILE A 144 6.58 2.18 -9.28
CA ILE A 144 5.43 2.60 -8.46
C ILE A 144 4.62 3.73 -9.12
N THR A 145 5.23 4.54 -9.98
CA THR A 145 4.52 5.63 -10.69
C THR A 145 4.05 5.23 -12.08
N ASN A 146 4.31 3.99 -12.50
CA ASN A 146 3.99 3.53 -13.84
C ASN A 146 2.49 3.26 -14.01
N TYR A 147 1.95 3.52 -15.21
CA TYR A 147 0.58 3.15 -15.54
C TYR A 147 0.28 1.65 -15.36
N LEU A 148 1.27 0.77 -15.54
CA LEU A 148 1.11 -0.67 -15.32
C LEU A 148 0.73 -1.01 -13.89
N PHE A 149 1.07 -0.16 -12.92
CA PHE A 149 0.72 -0.34 -11.52
C PHE A 149 -0.47 0.53 -11.11
N THR A 150 -0.46 1.80 -11.52
CA THR A 150 -1.46 2.77 -11.07
C THR A 150 -2.86 2.43 -11.59
N ILE A 151 -3.01 1.89 -12.80
CA ILE A 151 -4.32 1.55 -13.37
C ILE A 151 -4.99 0.37 -12.62
N PRO A 152 -4.36 -0.81 -12.49
CA PRO A 152 -4.91 -1.92 -11.70
C PRO A 152 -5.25 -1.51 -10.27
N MET A 153 -4.33 -0.79 -9.61
CA MET A 153 -4.55 -0.28 -8.26
C MET A 153 -5.81 0.58 -8.14
N ILE A 154 -6.01 1.53 -9.06
CA ILE A 154 -7.22 2.37 -9.04
C ILE A 154 -8.47 1.51 -9.23
N ILE A 155 -8.43 0.52 -10.14
CA ILE A 155 -9.55 -0.39 -10.38
C ILE A 155 -9.90 -1.15 -9.10
N GLU A 156 -8.90 -1.68 -8.40
CA GLU A 156 -9.08 -2.37 -7.12
C GLU A 156 -9.70 -1.45 -6.07
N MET A 157 -9.13 -0.27 -5.87
CA MET A 157 -9.59 0.68 -4.87
C MET A 157 -11.01 1.21 -5.17
N VAL A 158 -11.35 1.38 -6.45
CA VAL A 158 -12.70 1.71 -6.89
C VAL A 158 -13.66 0.55 -6.62
N SER A 159 -13.26 -0.69 -6.91
CA SER A 159 -14.09 -1.88 -6.67
C SER A 159 -14.43 -2.05 -5.18
N LEU A 160 -13.46 -1.81 -4.30
CA LEU A 160 -13.61 -1.86 -2.85
C LEU A 160 -14.50 -0.72 -2.32
N LEU A 161 -14.43 0.46 -2.94
CA LEU A 161 -15.28 1.60 -2.59
C LEU A 161 -16.76 1.32 -2.90
N PHE A 162 -17.07 0.67 -4.02
CA PHE A 162 -18.44 0.30 -4.40
C PHE A 162 -19.10 -0.67 -3.43
N LEU A 163 -18.32 -1.43 -2.67
CA LEU A 163 -18.82 -2.40 -1.69
C LEU A 163 -19.26 -1.74 -0.37
N LYS A 164 -19.34 -0.40 -0.33
CA LYS A 164 -19.89 0.42 0.77
C LYS A 164 -19.29 0.10 2.15
N ILE A 165 -18.01 -0.27 2.16
CA ILE A 165 -17.26 -0.54 3.39
C ILE A 165 -17.02 0.76 4.19
N HIS A 166 -17.14 1.93 3.54
CA HIS A 166 -16.80 3.22 4.12
C HIS A 166 -17.97 4.18 4.23
N ASN A 167 -18.07 4.87 5.36
CA ASN A 167 -19.03 5.94 5.61
C ASN A 167 -18.34 7.20 6.16
N GLY A 168 -18.98 8.36 5.99
CA GLY A 168 -18.53 9.62 6.61
C GLY A 168 -17.13 10.07 6.18
N LEU A 169 -16.24 10.28 7.15
CA LEU A 169 -14.86 10.75 6.92
C LEU A 169 -14.04 9.73 6.14
N THR A 170 -14.22 8.44 6.45
CA THR A 170 -13.51 7.33 5.82
C THR A 170 -13.76 7.29 4.32
N LEU A 171 -15.02 7.44 3.90
CA LEU A 171 -15.38 7.49 2.48
C LEU A 171 -14.69 8.65 1.77
N ARG A 172 -14.67 9.84 2.40
CA ARG A 172 -14.09 11.05 1.80
C ARG A 172 -12.58 10.95 1.62
N ILE A 173 -11.89 10.40 2.62
CA ILE A 173 -10.44 10.16 2.54
C ILE A 173 -10.16 9.12 1.46
N SER A 174 -10.89 8.00 1.43
CA SER A 174 -10.73 6.96 0.40
C SER A 174 -10.98 7.50 -1.01
N THR A 175 -12.05 8.28 -1.23
CA THR A 175 -12.29 8.92 -2.54
C THR A 175 -11.19 9.91 -2.89
N GLY A 176 -10.64 10.61 -1.89
CA GLY A 176 -9.57 11.56 -2.08
C GLY A 176 -8.28 10.90 -2.55
N ILE A 177 -7.91 9.78 -1.91
CA ILE A 177 -6.74 8.99 -2.30
C ILE A 177 -6.88 8.48 -3.74
N ILE A 178 -8.04 7.90 -4.08
CA ILE A 178 -8.32 7.39 -5.43
C ILE A 178 -8.22 8.52 -6.47
N ALA A 179 -8.84 9.68 -6.19
CA ALA A 179 -8.81 10.81 -7.11
C ALA A 179 -7.37 11.31 -7.33
N MET A 180 -6.56 11.39 -6.26
CA MET A 180 -5.16 11.79 -6.35
C MET A 180 -4.35 10.80 -7.19
N GLN A 181 -4.49 9.49 -6.95
CA GLN A 181 -3.80 8.45 -7.74
C GLN A 181 -4.23 8.45 -9.21
N ALA A 182 -5.51 8.67 -9.51
CA ALA A 182 -6.00 8.78 -10.88
C ALA A 182 -5.42 10.00 -11.63
N SER A 183 -4.97 11.01 -10.89
CA SER A 183 -4.29 12.18 -11.43
C SER A 183 -2.76 12.10 -11.36
N ASP A 184 -2.19 10.93 -11.09
CA ASP A 184 -0.76 10.75 -10.88
C ASP A 184 0.07 11.32 -12.06
N PRO A 185 0.93 12.32 -11.81
CA PRO A 185 1.78 12.92 -12.85
C PRO A 185 2.87 12.01 -13.39
N GLY A 186 3.16 10.90 -12.71
CA GLY A 186 4.13 9.92 -13.13
C GLY A 186 3.65 8.92 -14.18
N LEU A 187 2.33 8.85 -14.42
CA LEU A 187 1.67 7.82 -15.25
C LEU A 187 2.32 7.59 -16.64
N PHE A 188 2.61 8.67 -17.37
CA PHE A 188 3.01 8.59 -18.77
C PHE A 188 4.49 8.89 -19.04
N SER A 189 5.27 9.25 -18.02
CA SER A 189 6.67 9.71 -18.13
C SER A 189 6.90 10.86 -19.16
N GLY A 190 8.08 11.49 -19.12
CA GLY A 190 8.43 12.53 -20.11
C GLY A 190 7.66 13.85 -20.01
N LEU A 191 7.44 14.52 -21.15
CA LEU A 191 6.88 15.89 -21.23
C LEU A 191 5.42 16.00 -20.77
N TYR A 192 4.66 14.90 -20.79
CA TYR A 192 3.28 14.85 -20.32
C TYR A 192 3.16 14.96 -18.78
N SER A 193 4.26 14.85 -18.05
CA SER A 193 4.26 15.01 -16.59
C SER A 193 3.89 16.43 -16.14
N ILE A 194 4.29 17.47 -16.88
CA ILE A 194 4.04 18.88 -16.52
C ILE A 194 2.55 19.21 -16.43
N PRO A 195 1.72 18.97 -17.47
CA PRO A 195 0.28 19.25 -17.35
C PRO A 195 -0.38 18.38 -16.27
N LEU A 196 0.07 17.14 -16.06
CA LEU A 196 -0.46 16.29 -15.00
C LEU A 196 -0.10 16.79 -13.60
N ILE A 197 1.05 17.44 -13.39
CA ILE A 197 1.38 18.08 -12.10
C ILE A 197 0.35 19.15 -11.77
N ILE A 198 -0.10 19.93 -12.76
CA ILE A 198 -1.14 20.96 -12.58
C ILE A 198 -2.46 20.31 -12.21
N VAL A 199 -2.85 19.24 -12.93
CA VAL A 199 -4.08 18.48 -12.65
C VAL A 199 -4.02 17.88 -11.24
N PHE A 200 -2.94 17.17 -10.89
CA PHE A 200 -2.73 16.57 -9.58
C PHE A 200 -2.80 17.61 -8.46
N SER A 201 -2.12 18.74 -8.62
CA SER A 201 -2.13 19.82 -7.63
C SER A 201 -3.53 20.39 -7.41
N THR A 202 -4.29 20.54 -8.50
CA THR A 202 -5.69 20.99 -8.44
C THR A 202 -6.56 19.96 -7.71
N VAL A 203 -6.44 18.68 -8.06
CA VAL A 203 -7.15 17.57 -7.39
C VAL A 203 -6.81 17.52 -5.91
N MET A 204 -5.53 17.65 -5.55
CA MET A 204 -5.06 17.64 -4.17
C MET A 204 -5.69 18.76 -3.33
N ILE A 205 -5.78 19.99 -3.87
CA ILE A 205 -6.44 21.12 -3.21
C ILE A 205 -7.94 20.85 -3.01
N VAL A 206 -8.62 20.38 -4.06
CA VAL A 206 -10.05 20.05 -4.01
C VAL A 206 -10.33 18.95 -2.98
N VAL A 207 -9.52 17.90 -2.96
CA VAL A 207 -9.62 16.79 -2.01
C VAL A 207 -9.39 17.27 -0.59
N LEU A 208 -8.36 18.10 -0.36
CA LEU A 208 -8.07 18.65 0.97
C LEU A 208 -9.25 19.49 1.47
N TYR A 209 -9.80 20.36 0.62
CA TYR A 209 -11.01 21.12 0.94
C TYR A 209 -12.21 20.21 1.25
N PHE A 210 -12.42 19.17 0.44
CA PHE A 210 -13.53 18.22 0.60
C PHE A 210 -13.46 17.42 1.91
N VAL A 211 -12.26 17.05 2.36
CA VAL A 211 -12.03 16.35 3.63
C VAL A 211 -12.13 17.33 4.81
N LEU A 212 -11.43 18.47 4.75
CA LEU A 212 -11.41 19.45 5.85
C LEU A 212 -12.78 20.09 6.09
N SER A 213 -13.56 20.35 5.05
CA SER A 213 -14.92 20.88 5.21
C SER A 213 -15.84 19.94 5.99
N TYR A 214 -15.71 18.62 5.79
CA TYR A 214 -16.43 17.63 6.57
C TYR A 214 -15.94 17.58 8.01
N THR A 215 -14.63 17.55 8.22
CA THR A 215 -14.01 17.57 9.55
C THR A 215 -14.44 18.81 10.33
N TYR A 216 -14.46 19.99 9.70
CA TYR A 216 -14.84 21.25 10.34
C TYR A 216 -16.30 21.24 10.81
N LYS A 217 -17.23 20.72 9.98
CA LYS A 217 -18.65 20.58 10.32
C LYS A 217 -18.87 19.59 11.46
N ASN A 218 -18.08 18.52 11.53
CA ASN A 218 -18.23 17.44 12.51
C ASN A 218 -17.23 17.51 13.67
N ARG A 219 -16.51 18.64 13.84
CA ARG A 219 -15.38 18.77 14.79
C ARG A 219 -15.69 18.41 16.24
N LYS A 220 -16.93 18.62 16.68
CA LYS A 220 -17.37 18.34 18.05
C LYS A 220 -17.57 16.84 18.32
N ASN A 221 -17.84 16.05 17.28
CA ASN A 221 -18.18 14.63 17.37
C ASN A 221 -17.03 13.72 16.88
N LEU A 222 -15.84 14.29 16.67
CA LEU A 222 -14.70 13.58 16.10
C LEU A 222 -13.95 12.80 17.20
N GLU A 223 -14.17 11.48 17.21
CA GLU A 223 -13.43 10.53 18.04
C GLU A 223 -11.91 10.61 17.77
N ASN A 224 -11.09 10.26 18.79
CA ASN A 224 -9.63 10.32 18.70
C ASN A 224 -9.04 9.48 17.56
N GLU A 225 -9.62 8.32 17.23
CA GLU A 225 -9.14 7.48 16.15
C GLU A 225 -9.31 8.14 14.77
N TRP A 226 -10.40 8.89 14.57
CA TRP A 226 -10.63 9.65 13.34
C TRP A 226 -9.69 10.86 13.22
N ARG A 227 -9.28 11.46 14.34
CA ARG A 227 -8.23 12.49 14.35
C ARG A 227 -6.88 11.93 13.93
N LYS A 228 -6.51 10.74 14.44
CA LYS A 228 -5.30 10.03 13.99
C LYS A 228 -5.35 9.74 12.50
N MET A 229 -6.48 9.23 12.01
CA MET A 229 -6.72 9.00 10.58
C MET A 229 -6.48 10.30 9.79
N LEU A 230 -7.11 11.41 10.18
CA LEU A 230 -6.92 12.70 9.51
C LEU A 230 -5.45 13.17 9.53
N ASN A 231 -4.73 13.00 10.64
CA ASN A 231 -3.32 13.39 10.73
C ASN A 231 -2.44 12.60 9.75
N TYR A 232 -2.66 11.28 9.64
CA TYR A 232 -1.99 10.47 8.62
C TYR A 232 -2.32 10.94 7.21
N PHE A 233 -3.58 11.26 6.94
CA PHE A 233 -3.99 11.78 5.64
C PHE A 233 -3.27 13.10 5.30
N ILE A 234 -3.25 14.07 6.23
CA ILE A 234 -2.53 15.34 6.03
C ILE A 234 -1.02 15.09 5.82
N PHE A 235 -0.44 14.16 6.57
CA PHE A 235 0.96 13.77 6.37
C PHE A 235 1.23 13.23 4.96
N LEU A 236 0.34 12.41 4.40
CA LEU A 236 0.44 11.91 3.03
C LEU A 236 0.31 13.03 1.97
N ILE A 237 -0.56 14.01 2.20
CA ILE A 237 -0.66 15.20 1.34
C ILE A 237 0.65 15.99 1.35
N LEU A 238 1.23 16.21 2.54
CA LEU A 238 2.51 16.90 2.68
C LEU A 238 3.64 16.13 2.00
N LEU A 239 3.72 14.81 2.20
CA LEU A 239 4.73 13.96 1.58
C LEU A 239 4.61 13.96 0.05
N SER A 240 3.38 13.92 -0.48
CA SER A 240 3.12 14.04 -1.92
C SER A 240 3.55 15.40 -2.46
N SER A 241 3.26 16.48 -1.74
CA SER A 241 3.65 17.84 -2.10
C SER A 241 5.17 18.00 -2.16
N ILE A 242 5.88 17.46 -1.15
CA ILE A 242 7.35 17.41 -1.15
C ILE A 242 7.86 16.61 -2.35
N GLY A 243 7.25 15.45 -2.63
CA GLY A 243 7.58 14.62 -3.78
C GLY A 243 7.48 15.36 -5.12
N LEU A 244 6.40 16.11 -5.34
CA LEU A 244 6.22 16.94 -6.53
C LEU A 244 7.31 17.99 -6.67
N VAL A 245 7.61 18.72 -5.59
CA VAL A 245 8.64 19.77 -5.61
C VAL A 245 10.02 19.18 -5.87
N MET A 246 10.35 18.07 -5.19
CA MET A 246 11.64 17.39 -5.36
C MET A 246 11.80 16.83 -6.78
N SER A 247 10.73 16.39 -7.44
CA SER A 247 10.78 15.93 -8.83
C SER A 247 11.22 17.00 -9.83
N ALA A 248 10.97 18.28 -9.51
CA ALA A 248 11.38 19.42 -10.32
C ALA A 248 12.83 19.86 -10.02
N ILE A 249 13.32 19.65 -8.79
CA ILE A 249 14.63 20.12 -8.33
C ILE A 249 15.72 19.08 -8.57
N ILE A 250 15.45 17.79 -8.30
CA ILE A 250 16.45 16.72 -8.42
C ILE A 250 16.75 16.49 -9.91
N PRO A 251 18.00 16.62 -10.37
CA PRO A 251 18.40 16.17 -11.70
C PRO A 251 18.59 14.64 -11.71
N GLY A 252 18.36 13.99 -12.85
CA GLY A 252 18.59 12.56 -12.99
C GLY A 252 17.50 11.79 -13.74
N PRO A 253 17.59 10.45 -13.74
CA PRO A 253 16.60 9.57 -14.32
C PRO A 253 15.22 9.78 -13.69
N PHE A 254 14.17 9.49 -14.45
CA PHE A 254 12.78 9.72 -14.05
C PHE A 254 12.47 9.14 -12.66
N GLY A 255 12.69 7.85 -12.42
CA GLY A 255 12.36 7.24 -11.14
C GLY A 255 13.13 7.83 -9.95
N VAL A 256 14.36 8.29 -10.14
CA VAL A 256 15.12 8.98 -9.07
C VAL A 256 14.47 10.30 -8.69
N LYS A 257 14.00 11.07 -9.67
CA LYS A 257 13.28 12.34 -9.44
C LYS A 257 11.97 12.12 -8.69
N TRP A 258 11.29 11.02 -9.00
CA TRP A 258 9.96 10.71 -8.50
C TRP A 258 9.97 9.84 -7.24
N ILE A 259 11.12 9.47 -6.67
CA ILE A 259 11.20 8.49 -5.58
C ILE A 259 10.41 8.90 -4.32
N ILE A 260 10.46 10.17 -3.91
CA ILE A 260 9.72 10.65 -2.74
C ILE A 260 8.21 10.60 -3.00
N PHE A 261 7.81 10.93 -4.23
CA PHE A 261 6.41 10.86 -4.65
C PHE A 261 5.92 9.41 -4.72
N ALA A 262 6.72 8.50 -5.28
CA ALA A 262 6.47 7.06 -5.31
C ALA A 262 6.31 6.49 -3.89
N LEU A 263 7.17 6.87 -2.94
CA LEU A 263 7.03 6.48 -1.54
C LEU A 263 5.71 7.00 -0.95
N SER A 264 5.33 8.24 -1.26
CA SER A 264 4.04 8.80 -0.84
C SER A 264 2.86 7.96 -1.36
N MET A 265 2.89 7.54 -2.62
CA MET A 265 1.87 6.66 -3.19
C MET A 265 1.82 5.30 -2.49
N ALA A 266 2.97 4.66 -2.26
CA ALA A 266 3.05 3.39 -1.55
C ALA A 266 2.48 3.51 -0.12
N PHE A 267 2.82 4.58 0.61
CA PHE A 267 2.25 4.83 1.94
C PHE A 267 0.75 5.12 1.88
N SER A 268 0.29 5.85 0.86
CA SER A 268 -1.13 6.16 0.67
C SER A 268 -1.96 4.90 0.40
N MET A 269 -1.40 3.97 -0.37
CA MET A 269 -1.98 2.65 -0.61
C MET A 269 -2.08 1.82 0.68
N VAL A 270 -0.98 1.69 1.43
CA VAL A 270 -1.01 0.97 2.73
C VAL A 270 -2.07 1.60 3.63
N TYR A 271 -2.11 2.93 3.69
CA TYR A 271 -3.08 3.67 4.48
C TYR A 271 -4.53 3.42 4.02
N TYR A 272 -4.78 3.32 2.71
CA TYR A 272 -6.07 2.93 2.16
C TYR A 272 -6.49 1.51 2.59
N PHE A 273 -5.57 0.53 2.57
CA PHE A 273 -5.88 -0.82 3.05
C PHE A 273 -6.12 -0.85 4.57
N LEU A 274 -5.39 -0.06 5.36
CA LEU A 274 -5.65 0.08 6.79
C LEU A 274 -7.06 0.63 7.07
N ILE A 275 -7.49 1.61 6.27
CA ILE A 275 -8.87 2.11 6.29
C ILE A 275 -9.86 0.98 5.94
N SER A 276 -9.60 0.19 4.90
CA SER A 276 -10.42 -0.95 4.46
C SER A 276 -10.52 -2.07 5.49
N PHE A 277 -9.48 -2.24 6.31
CA PHE A 277 -9.41 -3.20 7.41
C PHE A 277 -9.89 -2.64 8.75
N LYS A 278 -10.62 -1.51 8.75
CA LYS A 278 -11.24 -0.93 9.95
C LYS A 278 -10.22 -0.66 11.07
N PHE A 279 -8.96 -0.40 10.72
CA PHE A 279 -7.89 -0.15 11.69
C PHE A 279 -8.21 1.07 12.57
N PHE A 280 -8.84 2.09 11.97
CA PHE A 280 -9.24 3.34 12.62
C PHE A 280 -10.67 3.32 13.20
N ASP A 281 -11.40 2.20 13.13
CA ASP A 281 -12.73 2.11 13.75
C ASP A 281 -12.64 1.90 15.25
N SER A 282 -13.44 2.66 16.00
CA SER A 282 -13.57 2.58 17.45
C SER A 282 -14.38 1.38 17.93
N SER A 283 -15.09 0.69 17.02
CA SER A 283 -15.86 -0.54 17.29
C SER A 283 -15.01 -1.81 17.27
N THR A 284 -13.70 -1.70 17.04
CA THR A 284 -12.79 -2.85 17.11
C THR A 284 -12.64 -3.35 18.56
N PRO A 285 -12.54 -4.68 18.81
CA PRO A 285 -12.54 -5.26 20.17
C PRO A 285 -11.47 -4.68 21.11
N VAL A 286 -10.33 -4.24 20.56
CA VAL A 286 -9.25 -3.58 21.31
C VAL A 286 -9.65 -2.17 21.79
N ALA A 287 -10.36 -1.41 20.95
CA ALA A 287 -10.86 -0.09 21.33
C ALA A 287 -12.00 -0.19 22.36
N ILE A 288 -12.83 -1.24 22.28
CA ILE A 288 -13.85 -1.55 23.28
C ILE A 288 -13.20 -1.92 24.63
N ARG A 289 -12.20 -2.82 24.64
CA ARG A 289 -11.47 -3.19 25.86
C ARG A 289 -10.78 -1.98 26.51
N ARG A 290 -10.22 -1.08 25.70
CA ARG A 290 -9.63 0.17 26.19
C ARG A 290 -10.67 1.10 26.80
N LYS A 291 -11.82 1.30 26.14
CA LYS A 291 -12.93 2.11 26.68
C LYS A 291 -13.43 1.55 28.03
N LEU A 292 -13.51 0.22 28.18
CA LEU A 292 -13.90 -0.43 29.44
C LEU A 292 -12.87 -0.22 30.56
N LEU A 293 -11.58 -0.38 30.26
CA LEU A 293 -10.51 -0.15 31.23
C LEU A 293 -10.39 1.34 31.61
N GLU A 294 -10.62 2.26 30.67
CA GLU A 294 -10.62 3.71 30.94
C GLU A 294 -11.83 4.11 31.81
N SER A 295 -13.02 3.50 31.61
CA SER A 295 -14.17 3.72 32.50
C SER A 295 -13.95 3.14 33.90
N GLU A 296 -13.30 1.99 34.04
CA GLU A 296 -12.98 1.40 35.35
C GLU A 296 -11.90 2.18 36.13
N SER A 297 -11.12 3.03 35.45
CA SER A 297 -10.08 3.86 36.08
C SER A 297 -10.54 5.27 36.49
N THR A 298 -11.79 5.61 36.20
CA THR A 298 -12.40 6.91 36.53
C THR A 298 -13.43 6.84 37.66
N ASP A 299 -13.65 5.65 38.20
CA ASP A 299 -14.38 5.37 39.45
C ASP A 299 -13.39 5.03 40.58
#